data_AF-A0A961ECR7-F1
#
_entry.id   AF-A0A961ECR7-F1
#
_cell.length_a   1.000
_cell.length_b   1.000
_cell.length_c   1.000
_cell.angle_alpha   90.00
_cell.angle_beta   90.00
_cell.angle_gamma   90.00
#
_symmetry.space_group_name_H-M   'P 1'
#
loop_
_entity.id
_entity.type
_entity.pdbx_description
1 polymer ?
#
loop_
_entity_poly.entity_id
_entity_poly.type
_entity_poly.pdbx_seq_one_letter_code
_entity_poly.pdbx_strand_id
1 'polypeptide(L)'
;MATFLLVAIPALLAPSAQAAPSGYTNWLCHPSKANDPCDLPNDTTDLGTGKTTPATKVTDADRKVDCFYVYPTVTDQLSLVADRVAAPEVKSIASFQAARFNTQCRVFAPVYRQMTLFGLTPAAMAAWVGNRDLAKPGYSDVLRAWKEYLRNDNHGRGVIFIGHSQGTMMLRKLIREQIDPDPALRKKLVGAILVGGNVMTAPGKTTGGDFTNIPVCTRQAQSGCVVAYSTDLIGLPSLFGNSALDQLSGPMGLPFGPRLQVACTDPSTIAGDHTPVGVTMPSAPFAFGIISILMQYTTFPEPLPTSASTWTTTQGRVIAKCTNVNGFHRLHATIVRRQQVNEVPLFDTHLLDMNAGLDLLVSIAHKQIESYGA
;
A
#
# COMPACT_ATOMS: atom_id res chain seq x y z
N MET A 1 -50.80 -18.43 37.29
CA MET A 1 -49.56 -19.23 37.16
C MET A 1 -49.15 -19.21 35.70
N ALA A 2 -48.08 -18.49 35.36
CA ALA A 2 -47.40 -18.59 34.08
C ALA A 2 -45.91 -18.39 34.37
N THR A 3 -45.17 -19.49 34.38
CA THR A 3 -43.74 -19.53 34.71
C THR A 3 -42.95 -19.27 33.43
N PHE A 4 -42.30 -18.11 33.34
CA PHE A 4 -41.35 -17.84 32.26
C PHE A 4 -40.02 -18.54 32.56
N LEU A 5 -39.67 -19.54 31.74
CA LEU A 5 -38.33 -20.13 31.71
C LEU A 5 -37.39 -19.16 30.98
N LEU A 6 -36.42 -18.58 31.70
CA LEU A 6 -35.27 -17.92 31.10
C LEU A 6 -34.29 -18.98 30.60
N VAL A 7 -34.15 -19.10 29.28
CA VAL A 7 -33.07 -19.87 28.65
C VAL A 7 -31.84 -18.97 28.61
N ALA A 8 -30.82 -19.31 29.40
CA ALA A 8 -29.52 -18.66 29.34
C ALA A 8 -28.75 -19.16 28.11
N ILE A 9 -28.48 -18.27 27.15
CA ILE A 9 -27.60 -18.55 26.01
C ILE A 9 -26.16 -18.31 26.49
N PRO A 10 -25.25 -19.30 26.42
CA PRO A 10 -23.87 -19.09 26.79
C PRO A 10 -23.19 -18.21 25.74
N ALA A 11 -22.72 -17.04 26.16
CA ALA A 11 -21.86 -16.18 25.34
C ALA A 11 -20.51 -16.88 25.15
N LEU A 12 -20.28 -17.42 23.96
CA LEU A 12 -18.95 -17.83 23.51
C LEU A 12 -18.11 -16.56 23.31
N LEU A 13 -17.35 -16.20 24.34
CA LEU A 13 -16.31 -15.16 24.25
C LEU A 13 -15.22 -15.70 23.31
N ALA A 14 -15.11 -15.09 22.12
CA ALA A 14 -13.97 -15.31 21.25
C ALA A 14 -12.68 -14.92 22.00
N PRO A 15 -11.58 -15.68 21.85
CA PRO A 15 -10.31 -15.33 22.48
C PRO A 15 -9.86 -13.96 21.98
N SER A 16 -9.64 -13.03 22.93
CA SER A 16 -9.04 -11.73 22.67
C SER A 16 -7.66 -11.93 22.05
N ALA A 17 -7.43 -11.31 20.89
CA ALA A 17 -6.10 -11.27 20.30
C ALA A 17 -5.14 -10.53 21.24
N GLN A 18 -4.24 -11.26 21.89
CA GLN A 18 -3.27 -10.69 22.82
C GLN A 18 -2.31 -9.76 22.06
N ALA A 19 -2.17 -8.51 22.51
CA ALA A 19 -1.13 -7.62 22.02
C ALA A 19 0.26 -8.21 22.33
N ALA A 20 1.20 -8.13 21.38
CA ALA A 20 2.57 -8.59 21.60
C ALA A 20 3.25 -7.82 22.76
N PRO A 21 4.15 -8.45 23.54
CA PRO A 21 4.89 -7.78 24.62
C PRO A 21 5.57 -6.50 24.14
N SER A 22 5.62 -5.49 25.00
CA SER A 22 6.33 -4.24 24.73
C SER A 22 7.82 -4.51 24.50
N GLY A 23 8.26 -4.51 23.24
CA GLY A 23 9.67 -4.69 22.86
C GLY A 23 9.87 -5.29 21.48
N TYR A 24 9.08 -6.29 21.09
CA TYR A 24 9.27 -7.06 19.84
C TYR A 24 8.26 -6.71 18.76
N THR A 25 8.69 -6.78 17.49
CA THR A 25 7.82 -6.49 16.36
C THR A 25 6.75 -7.57 16.24
N ASN A 26 5.48 -7.14 16.22
CA ASN A 26 4.39 -8.03 15.85
C ASN A 26 4.34 -8.09 14.32
N TRP A 27 4.84 -9.18 13.74
CA TRP A 27 4.86 -9.34 12.29
C TRP A 27 3.50 -9.79 11.76
N LEU A 28 2.94 -8.95 10.88
CA LEU A 28 1.79 -9.29 10.05
C LEU A 28 2.20 -10.33 9.01
N CYS A 29 3.28 -10.04 8.29
CA CYS A 29 3.92 -10.91 7.31
C CYS A 29 5.38 -11.14 7.68
N HIS A 30 5.81 -12.39 7.61
CA HIS A 30 7.17 -12.84 7.88
C HIS A 30 7.37 -14.25 7.29
N PRO A 31 8.47 -14.54 6.57
CA PRO A 31 8.66 -15.84 5.90
C PRO A 31 8.55 -17.08 6.79
N SER A 32 8.85 -16.95 8.08
CA SER A 32 8.71 -18.05 9.06
C SER A 32 7.30 -18.21 9.66
N LYS A 33 6.31 -17.41 9.24
CA LYS A 33 4.97 -17.40 9.81
C LYS A 33 4.07 -18.45 9.12
N ALA A 34 3.53 -19.38 9.89
CA ALA A 34 2.76 -20.53 9.38
C ALA A 34 1.38 -20.23 8.75
N ASN A 35 0.96 -18.96 8.65
CA ASN A 35 -0.27 -18.50 8.00
C ASN A 35 -0.07 -17.04 7.58
N ASP A 36 0.94 -16.81 6.75
CA ASP A 36 1.30 -15.47 6.31
C ASP A 36 0.26 -14.94 5.30
N PRO A 37 -0.48 -13.85 5.59
CA PRO A 37 -1.42 -13.27 4.63
C PRO A 37 -0.72 -12.72 3.38
N CYS A 38 0.60 -12.52 3.42
CA CYS A 38 1.43 -12.15 2.28
C CYS A 38 1.96 -13.35 1.49
N ASP A 39 1.70 -14.60 1.87
CA ASP A 39 2.17 -15.77 1.13
C ASP A 39 1.00 -16.56 0.53
N LEU A 40 0.46 -16.04 -0.57
CA LEU A 40 -0.62 -16.68 -1.33
C LEU A 40 -0.08 -17.27 -2.63
N PRO A 41 -0.62 -18.40 -3.12
CA PRO A 41 -0.39 -18.82 -4.50
C PRO A 41 -0.75 -17.70 -5.49
N ASN A 42 -0.03 -17.61 -6.60
CA ASN A 42 -0.21 -16.55 -7.60
C ASN A 42 -1.02 -16.97 -8.84
N ASP A 43 -1.69 -18.12 -8.80
CA ASP A 43 -2.60 -18.51 -9.88
C ASP A 43 -3.71 -17.47 -10.02
N THR A 44 -4.04 -17.14 -11.27
CA THR A 44 -4.89 -16.00 -11.59
C THR A 44 -5.85 -16.35 -12.70
N THR A 45 -7.13 -16.02 -12.53
CA THR A 45 -8.10 -16.00 -13.62
C THR A 45 -8.42 -14.56 -14.01
N ASP A 46 -8.22 -14.24 -15.28
CA ASP A 46 -8.65 -12.97 -15.88
C ASP A 46 -10.09 -13.10 -16.39
N LEU A 47 -11.04 -12.47 -15.71
CA LEU A 47 -12.45 -12.52 -16.10
C LEU A 47 -12.74 -11.86 -17.45
N GLY A 48 -11.87 -10.93 -17.86
CA GLY A 48 -12.01 -10.21 -19.13
C GLY A 48 -11.73 -11.07 -20.35
N THR A 49 -10.83 -12.05 -20.22
CA THR A 49 -10.41 -12.96 -21.30
C THR A 49 -10.82 -14.41 -21.07
N GLY A 50 -11.17 -14.79 -19.83
CA GLY A 50 -11.38 -16.17 -19.41
C GLY A 50 -10.08 -16.96 -19.21
N LYS A 51 -8.90 -16.32 -19.36
CA LYS A 51 -7.61 -17.01 -19.25
C LYS A 51 -7.28 -17.28 -17.78
N THR A 52 -6.94 -18.53 -17.48
CA THR A 52 -6.34 -18.92 -16.21
C THR A 52 -4.83 -19.13 -16.37
N THR A 53 -4.06 -18.49 -15.50
CA THR A 53 -2.60 -18.66 -15.41
C THR A 53 -2.30 -19.49 -14.15
N PRO A 54 -1.59 -20.63 -14.27
CA PRO A 54 -1.29 -21.48 -13.12
C PRO A 54 -0.29 -20.83 -12.16
N ALA A 55 -0.31 -21.26 -10.91
CA ALA A 55 0.62 -20.78 -9.90
C ALA A 55 2.06 -21.21 -10.26
N THR A 56 3.01 -20.32 -10.03
CA THR A 56 4.44 -20.61 -10.07
C THR A 56 4.95 -20.75 -8.65
N LYS A 57 5.59 -21.88 -8.35
CA LYS A 57 6.21 -22.09 -7.05
C LYS A 57 7.58 -21.44 -7.03
N VAL A 58 7.76 -20.43 -6.18
CA VAL A 58 9.04 -19.76 -5.93
C VAL A 58 9.46 -20.08 -4.50
N THR A 59 10.66 -20.62 -4.30
CA THR A 59 11.16 -20.89 -2.95
C THR A 59 11.78 -19.65 -2.33
N ASP A 60 11.89 -19.63 -0.99
CA ASP A 60 12.58 -18.54 -0.29
C ASP A 60 14.04 -18.37 -0.71
N ALA A 61 14.71 -19.45 -1.15
CA ALA A 61 16.07 -19.40 -1.67
C ALA A 61 16.17 -18.73 -3.06
N ASP A 62 15.08 -18.79 -3.83
CA ASP A 62 15.00 -18.20 -5.18
C ASP A 62 14.69 -16.71 -5.11
N ARG A 63 13.93 -16.27 -4.10
CA ARG A 63 13.71 -14.85 -3.79
C ARG A 63 15.07 -14.23 -3.43
N LYS A 64 15.63 -13.34 -4.26
CA LYS A 64 16.97 -12.73 -4.04
C LYS A 64 16.94 -11.46 -3.21
N VAL A 65 15.78 -10.84 -3.11
CA VAL A 65 15.55 -9.60 -2.37
C VAL A 65 14.40 -9.77 -1.38
N ASP A 66 14.20 -8.77 -0.54
CA ASP A 66 13.12 -8.72 0.44
C ASP A 66 12.19 -7.55 0.15
N CYS A 67 10.92 -7.68 0.49
CA CYS A 67 9.96 -6.58 0.45
C CYS A 67 9.65 -6.15 1.88
N PHE A 68 9.78 -4.85 2.14
CA PHE A 68 9.35 -4.24 3.39
C PHE A 68 8.07 -3.45 3.13
N TYR A 69 6.94 -4.08 3.48
CA TYR A 69 5.60 -3.56 3.22
C TYR A 69 5.03 -2.85 4.46
N VAL A 70 4.50 -1.64 4.26
CA VAL A 70 3.74 -0.92 5.29
C VAL A 70 2.36 -0.62 4.72
N TYR A 71 1.34 -1.17 5.37
CA TYR A 71 -0.03 -1.17 4.90
C TYR A 71 -0.77 0.15 5.21
N PRO A 72 -1.85 0.48 4.48
CA PRO A 72 -2.62 1.70 4.68
C PRO A 72 -3.49 1.64 5.95
N THR A 73 -4.22 2.72 6.24
CA THR A 73 -5.28 2.70 7.27
C THR A 73 -6.40 1.75 6.83
N VAL A 74 -6.62 0.67 7.57
CA VAL A 74 -7.72 -0.27 7.30
C VAL A 74 -8.56 -0.64 8.51
N THR A 75 -8.08 -0.32 9.71
CA THR A 75 -8.75 -0.68 10.96
C THR A 75 -10.14 -0.09 11.11
N ASP A 76 -11.05 -0.88 11.70
CA ASP A 76 -12.42 -0.46 12.04
C ASP A 76 -12.52 0.20 13.43
N GLN A 77 -11.38 0.38 14.14
CA GLN A 77 -11.36 1.01 15.45
C GLN A 77 -11.75 2.50 15.37
N LEU A 78 -12.57 2.94 16.32
CA LEU A 78 -13.04 4.33 16.43
C LEU A 78 -12.11 5.25 17.23
N SER A 79 -11.04 4.71 17.83
CA SER A 79 -9.98 5.51 18.45
C SER A 79 -9.25 6.36 17.40
N LEU A 80 -8.53 7.41 17.80
CA LEU A 80 -7.70 8.18 16.84
C LEU A 80 -6.51 7.36 16.32
N VAL A 81 -5.96 6.50 17.19
CA VAL A 81 -4.83 5.62 16.91
C VAL A 81 -5.25 4.20 17.28
N ALA A 82 -5.14 3.27 16.34
CA ALA A 82 -5.52 1.88 16.54
C ALA A 82 -4.47 1.09 17.30
N ASP A 83 -4.91 0.05 18.01
CA ASP A 83 -4.00 -0.89 18.67
C ASP A 83 -3.11 -1.67 17.70
N ARG A 84 -2.02 -2.25 18.21
CA ARG A 84 -1.09 -3.11 17.45
C ARG A 84 -1.61 -4.54 17.26
N VAL A 85 -2.81 -4.66 16.69
CA VAL A 85 -3.50 -5.94 16.50
C VAL A 85 -3.63 -6.26 15.01
N ALA A 86 -3.28 -7.48 14.63
CA ALA A 86 -3.53 -8.02 13.29
C ALA A 86 -5.00 -8.46 13.16
N ALA A 87 -5.91 -7.49 13.17
CA ALA A 87 -7.34 -7.72 12.99
C ALA A 87 -7.65 -8.25 11.57
N PRO A 88 -8.83 -8.85 11.32
CA PRO A 88 -9.16 -9.46 10.02
C PRO A 88 -8.98 -8.52 8.81
N GLU A 89 -9.33 -7.25 8.95
CA GLU A 89 -9.17 -6.20 7.94
C GLU A 89 -7.69 -5.86 7.68
N VAL A 90 -6.84 -5.91 8.73
CA VAL A 90 -5.38 -5.76 8.62
C VAL A 90 -4.75 -6.96 7.88
N LYS A 91 -5.22 -8.17 8.13
CA LYS A 91 -4.78 -9.35 7.37
C LYS A 91 -5.23 -9.29 5.91
N SER A 92 -6.48 -8.89 5.67
CA SER A 92 -7.06 -8.80 4.33
C SER A 92 -6.28 -7.83 3.45
N ILE A 93 -5.90 -6.65 3.96
CA ILE A 93 -5.16 -5.69 3.14
C ILE A 93 -3.75 -6.16 2.77
N ALA A 94 -3.09 -6.93 3.64
CA ALA A 94 -1.81 -7.54 3.29
C ALA A 94 -1.94 -8.53 2.13
N SER A 95 -3.00 -9.35 2.14
CA SER A 95 -3.33 -10.22 1.01
C SER A 95 -3.65 -9.44 -0.26
N PHE A 96 -4.38 -8.33 -0.16
CA PHE A 96 -4.80 -7.54 -1.33
C PHE A 96 -3.67 -6.74 -1.99
N GLN A 97 -2.69 -6.26 -1.24
CA GLN A 97 -1.66 -5.35 -1.76
C GLN A 97 -0.26 -5.96 -1.81
N ALA A 98 0.12 -6.80 -0.85
CA ALA A 98 1.50 -7.28 -0.72
C ALA A 98 1.69 -8.72 -1.18
N ALA A 99 0.69 -9.59 -1.02
CA ALA A 99 0.85 -11.01 -1.34
C ALA A 99 1.24 -11.28 -2.80
N ARG A 100 0.81 -10.43 -3.73
CA ARG A 100 1.17 -10.56 -5.15
C ARG A 100 2.68 -10.47 -5.41
N PHE A 101 3.41 -9.78 -4.53
CA PHE A 101 4.86 -9.59 -4.63
C PHE A 101 5.65 -10.78 -4.09
N ASN A 102 5.03 -11.78 -3.46
CA ASN A 102 5.74 -12.93 -2.90
C ASN A 102 6.47 -13.78 -3.95
N THR A 103 6.17 -13.61 -5.24
CA THR A 103 6.92 -14.25 -6.33
C THR A 103 8.28 -13.58 -6.57
N GLN A 104 8.46 -12.35 -6.10
CA GLN A 104 9.65 -11.53 -6.33
C GLN A 104 10.57 -11.47 -5.10
N CYS A 105 9.98 -11.46 -3.90
CA CYS A 105 10.68 -11.13 -2.67
C CYS A 105 10.10 -11.85 -1.46
N ARG A 106 10.91 -12.01 -0.40
CA ARG A 106 10.41 -12.41 0.92
C ARG A 106 9.71 -11.20 1.56
N VAL A 107 8.47 -11.35 2.01
CA VAL A 107 7.67 -10.20 2.47
C VAL A 107 7.73 -10.04 3.99
N PHE A 108 8.09 -8.85 4.44
CA PHE A 108 8.12 -8.43 5.83
C PHE A 108 7.17 -7.26 6.02
N ALA A 109 6.19 -7.40 6.92
CA ALA A 109 5.23 -6.34 7.21
C ALA A 109 4.95 -6.29 8.71
N PRO A 110 5.21 -5.16 9.40
CA PRO A 110 4.90 -5.04 10.81
C PRO A 110 3.45 -4.62 11.03
N VAL A 111 2.79 -5.17 12.03
CA VAL A 111 1.58 -4.58 12.61
C VAL A 111 1.98 -3.33 13.37
N TYR A 112 1.41 -2.19 12.99
CA TYR A 112 1.72 -0.89 13.60
C TYR A 112 0.46 -0.16 14.04
N ARG A 113 0.63 0.78 14.97
CA ARG A 113 -0.41 1.72 15.42
C ARG A 113 -0.77 2.67 14.28
N GLN A 114 -1.80 2.32 13.51
CA GLN A 114 -2.30 3.17 12.44
C GLN A 114 -3.07 4.35 13.01
N MET A 115 -3.05 5.48 12.32
CA MET A 115 -4.11 6.47 12.50
C MET A 115 -5.36 5.97 11.79
N THR A 116 -6.49 5.96 12.48
CA THR A 116 -7.74 5.34 12.01
C THR A 116 -8.49 6.24 11.03
N LEU A 117 -9.52 5.71 10.36
CA LEU A 117 -10.38 6.52 9.49
C LEU A 117 -11.08 7.64 10.27
N PHE A 118 -11.44 7.40 11.54
CA PHE A 118 -11.98 8.45 12.41
C PHE A 118 -10.97 9.59 12.62
N GLY A 119 -9.69 9.24 12.78
CA GLY A 119 -8.59 10.19 12.83
C GLY A 119 -8.39 11.00 11.55
N LEU A 120 -8.89 10.52 10.41
CA LEU A 120 -8.78 11.20 9.11
C LEU A 120 -10.01 12.05 8.76
N THR A 121 -10.98 12.20 9.67
CA THR A 121 -12.11 13.12 9.45
C THR A 121 -11.65 14.57 9.44
N PRO A 122 -12.34 15.50 8.73
CA PRO A 122 -11.95 16.92 8.73
C PRO A 122 -11.84 17.52 10.14
N ALA A 123 -12.75 17.15 11.04
CA ALA A 123 -12.73 17.60 12.43
C ALA A 123 -11.51 17.07 13.20
N ALA A 124 -11.19 15.77 13.03
CA ALA A 124 -9.99 15.20 13.62
C ALA A 124 -8.73 15.84 13.03
N MET A 125 -8.58 15.90 11.70
CA MET A 125 -7.43 16.51 11.03
C MET A 125 -7.20 17.98 11.44
N ALA A 126 -8.27 18.77 11.61
CA ALA A 126 -8.17 20.14 12.12
C ALA A 126 -7.56 20.19 13.53
N ALA A 127 -7.91 19.24 14.41
CA ALA A 127 -7.34 19.13 15.75
C ALA A 127 -5.85 18.69 15.75
N TRP A 128 -5.32 18.26 14.60
CA TRP A 128 -3.94 17.78 14.46
C TRP A 128 -3.00 18.86 13.96
N VAL A 129 -3.53 19.98 13.48
CA VAL A 129 -2.73 21.13 13.01
C VAL A 129 -1.86 21.60 14.18
N GLY A 130 -0.55 21.34 14.08
CA GLY A 130 0.44 21.65 15.12
C GLY A 130 0.77 20.50 16.08
N ASN A 131 0.00 19.39 16.09
CA ASN A 131 0.29 18.22 16.92
C ASN A 131 1.03 17.13 16.13
N ARG A 132 2.37 17.27 16.05
CA ARG A 132 3.26 16.31 15.38
C ARG A 132 3.43 14.98 16.13
N ASP A 133 2.79 14.82 17.29
CA ASP A 133 3.00 13.68 18.17
C ASP A 133 2.06 12.52 17.85
N LEU A 134 0.94 12.78 17.18
CA LEU A 134 -0.08 11.77 16.85
C LEU A 134 0.43 10.68 15.90
N ALA A 135 1.36 11.02 15.01
CA ALA A 135 2.00 10.06 14.11
C ALA A 135 3.13 9.25 14.76
N LYS A 136 3.68 9.72 15.91
CA LYS A 136 4.87 9.12 16.54
C LYS A 136 4.67 7.65 16.93
N PRO A 137 3.52 7.22 17.51
CA PRO A 137 3.30 5.82 17.85
C PRO A 137 3.47 4.89 16.65
N GLY A 138 2.77 5.17 15.55
CA GLY A 138 2.83 4.37 14.32
C GLY A 138 4.22 4.33 13.72
N TYR A 139 4.85 5.49 13.56
CA TYR A 139 6.21 5.56 13.01
C TYR A 139 7.24 4.84 13.89
N SER A 140 7.13 4.96 15.23
CA SER A 140 8.04 4.24 16.15
C SER A 140 7.95 2.72 16.00
N ASP A 141 6.76 2.19 15.72
CA ASP A 141 6.57 0.77 15.46
C ASP A 141 7.18 0.33 14.13
N VAL A 142 6.98 1.11 13.07
CA VAL A 142 7.59 0.86 11.75
C VAL A 142 9.12 0.93 11.81
N LEU A 143 9.67 1.96 12.48
CA LEU A 143 11.11 2.11 12.64
C LEU A 143 11.73 0.97 13.45
N ARG A 144 11.04 0.53 14.51
CA ARG A 144 11.47 -0.63 15.32
C ARG A 144 11.49 -1.91 14.49
N ALA A 145 10.44 -2.14 13.71
CA ALA A 145 10.36 -3.27 12.79
C ALA A 145 11.48 -3.25 11.74
N TRP A 146 11.74 -2.10 11.13
CA TRP A 146 12.83 -1.93 10.18
C TRP A 146 14.18 -2.30 10.80
N LYS A 147 14.47 -1.80 12.01
CA LYS A 147 15.71 -2.11 12.74
C LYS A 147 15.81 -3.58 13.14
N GLU A 148 14.69 -4.20 13.52
CA GLU A 148 14.63 -5.62 13.85
C GLU A 148 14.90 -6.50 12.61
N TYR A 149 14.21 -6.22 11.50
CA TYR A 149 14.44 -6.87 10.21
C TYR A 149 15.88 -6.74 9.72
N LEU A 150 16.47 -5.53 9.78
CA LEU A 150 17.86 -5.33 9.36
C LEU A 150 18.85 -6.16 10.17
N ARG A 151 18.61 -6.31 11.47
CA ARG A 151 19.48 -7.05 12.39
C ARG A 151 19.33 -8.56 12.24
N ASN A 152 18.09 -9.02 12.07
CA ASN A 152 17.77 -10.44 12.23
C ASN A 152 17.57 -11.18 10.91
N ASP A 153 17.13 -10.49 9.84
CA ASP A 153 16.57 -11.17 8.65
C ASP A 153 17.18 -10.71 7.31
N ASN A 154 17.59 -9.44 7.20
CA ASN A 154 18.06 -8.88 5.94
C ASN A 154 19.36 -9.53 5.44
N HIS A 155 20.32 -9.80 6.32
CA HIS A 155 21.63 -10.42 6.00
C HIS A 155 22.32 -9.86 4.73
N GLY A 156 22.19 -8.55 4.46
CA GLY A 156 22.82 -7.90 3.31
C GLY A 156 21.99 -7.91 2.01
N ARG A 157 20.76 -8.43 2.02
CA ARG A 157 19.89 -8.51 0.85
C ARG A 157 19.37 -7.14 0.41
N GLY A 158 19.08 -7.03 -0.89
CA GLY A 158 18.37 -5.87 -1.43
C GLY A 158 16.93 -5.79 -0.90
N VAL A 159 16.36 -4.59 -0.89
CA VAL A 159 15.02 -4.30 -0.34
C VAL A 159 14.18 -3.51 -1.33
N ILE A 160 12.95 -3.95 -1.54
CA ILE A 160 11.87 -3.18 -2.16
C ILE A 160 10.95 -2.67 -1.07
N PHE A 161 10.73 -1.36 -1.01
CA PHE A 161 9.72 -0.78 -0.11
C PHE A 161 8.36 -0.72 -0.81
N ILE A 162 7.29 -1.11 -0.13
CA ILE A 162 5.93 -1.06 -0.69
C ILE A 162 5.03 -0.36 0.32
N GLY A 163 4.38 0.71 -0.11
CA GLY A 163 3.46 1.49 0.70
C GLY A 163 2.25 1.96 -0.09
N HIS A 164 1.12 2.06 0.61
CA HIS A 164 -0.07 2.74 0.14
C HIS A 164 -0.60 3.68 1.22
N SER A 165 -1.17 4.82 0.83
CA SER A 165 -1.84 5.73 1.77
C SER A 165 -0.94 6.11 2.96
N GLN A 166 -1.40 5.84 4.19
CA GLN A 166 -0.62 6.00 5.40
C GLN A 166 0.70 5.22 5.41
N GLY A 167 0.72 4.01 4.84
CA GLY A 167 1.93 3.22 4.71
C GLY A 167 2.98 3.91 3.83
N THR A 168 2.56 4.58 2.76
CA THR A 168 3.44 5.45 1.97
C THR A 168 4.01 6.59 2.80
N MET A 169 3.19 7.26 3.61
CA MET A 169 3.68 8.34 4.48
C MET A 169 4.68 7.84 5.53
N MET A 170 4.45 6.66 6.11
CA MET A 170 5.40 6.02 7.02
C MET A 170 6.72 5.69 6.32
N LEU A 171 6.66 5.15 5.10
CA LEU A 171 7.85 4.80 4.32
C LEU A 171 8.60 6.02 3.77
N ARG A 172 7.89 7.09 3.38
CA ARG A 172 8.51 8.39 3.07
C ARG A 172 9.37 8.85 4.23
N LYS A 173 8.82 8.82 5.45
CA LYS A 173 9.54 9.21 6.66
C LYS A 173 10.73 8.30 6.95
N LEU A 174 10.52 6.98 6.92
CA LEU A 174 11.56 5.98 7.17
C LEU A 174 12.72 6.14 6.18
N ILE A 175 12.41 6.19 4.88
CA ILE A 175 13.41 6.33 3.82
C ILE A 175 14.14 7.64 3.98
N ARG A 176 13.43 8.76 4.13
CA ARG A 176 14.05 10.07 4.29
C ARG A 176 14.99 10.17 5.50
N GLU A 177 14.63 9.55 6.62
CA GLU A 177 15.40 9.69 7.87
C GLU A 177 16.50 8.64 8.03
N GLN A 178 16.31 7.43 7.50
CA GLN A 178 17.22 6.31 7.75
C GLN A 178 17.97 5.88 6.48
N ILE A 179 17.33 5.87 5.31
CA ILE A 179 17.92 5.30 4.09
C ILE A 179 18.55 6.38 3.21
N ASP A 180 17.82 7.43 2.83
CA ASP A 180 18.27 8.51 1.96
C ASP A 180 19.57 9.20 2.41
N PRO A 181 19.89 9.38 3.70
CA PRO A 181 21.18 9.95 4.11
C PRO A 181 22.33 8.93 4.18
N ASP A 182 22.05 7.62 4.30
CA ASP A 182 23.06 6.57 4.50
C ASP A 182 23.41 5.84 3.18
N PRO A 183 24.63 6.04 2.62
CA PRO A 183 25.04 5.36 1.39
C PRO A 183 24.99 3.82 1.45
N ALA A 184 25.24 3.21 2.61
CA ALA A 184 25.22 1.76 2.75
C ALA A 184 23.79 1.21 2.70
N LEU A 185 22.82 1.92 3.28
CA LEU A 185 21.40 1.58 3.17
C LEU A 185 20.84 1.89 1.78
N ARG A 186 21.25 3.02 1.15
CA ARG A 186 20.88 3.31 -0.24
C ARG A 186 21.35 2.22 -1.20
N LYS A 187 22.54 1.65 -0.99
CA LYS A 187 23.04 0.51 -1.79
C LYS A 187 22.15 -0.73 -1.69
N LYS A 188 21.34 -0.89 -0.63
CA LYS A 188 20.38 -1.99 -0.50
C LYS A 188 19.04 -1.69 -1.15
N LEU A 189 18.77 -0.46 -1.57
CA LEU A 189 17.49 -0.09 -2.17
C LEU A 189 17.41 -0.64 -3.60
N VAL A 190 16.57 -1.64 -3.82
CA VAL A 190 16.24 -2.17 -5.15
C VAL A 190 15.22 -1.25 -5.82
N GLY A 191 14.21 -0.81 -5.07
CA GLY A 191 13.20 0.13 -5.52
C GLY A 191 12.22 0.47 -4.40
N ALA A 192 11.34 1.44 -4.63
CA ALA A 192 10.24 1.73 -3.72
C ALA A 192 8.95 2.02 -4.50
N ILE A 193 7.86 1.36 -4.15
CA ILE A 193 6.51 1.60 -4.68
C ILE A 193 5.74 2.32 -3.58
N LEU A 194 5.64 3.64 -3.70
CA LEU A 194 5.12 4.57 -2.70
C LEU A 194 3.92 5.32 -3.28
N VAL A 195 2.76 4.67 -3.29
CA VAL A 195 1.56 5.17 -3.98
C VAL A 195 0.53 5.72 -3.00
N GLY A 196 -0.32 6.64 -3.43
CA GLY A 196 -1.37 7.21 -2.59
C GLY A 196 -0.86 8.02 -1.39
N GLY A 197 0.32 8.65 -1.46
CA GLY A 197 0.86 9.32 -0.27
C GLY A 197 1.77 10.50 -0.54
N ASN A 198 1.56 11.19 -1.67
CA ASN A 198 2.19 12.46 -2.03
C ASN A 198 3.72 12.50 -1.85
N VAL A 199 4.45 11.57 -2.47
CA VAL A 199 5.92 11.70 -2.54
C VAL A 199 6.27 13.02 -3.21
N MET A 200 7.11 13.84 -2.60
CA MET A 200 7.45 15.19 -3.02
C MET A 200 8.80 15.24 -3.74
N THR A 201 8.85 16.07 -4.77
CA THR A 201 10.07 16.45 -5.51
C THR A 201 10.16 17.97 -5.62
N ALA A 202 11.33 18.50 -5.96
CA ALA A 202 11.40 19.86 -6.47
C ALA A 202 10.71 19.91 -7.86
N PRO A 203 10.03 21.02 -8.22
CA PRO A 203 9.33 21.12 -9.50
C PRO A 203 10.23 20.78 -10.69
N GLY A 204 9.76 19.87 -11.55
CA GLY A 204 10.50 19.40 -12.73
C GLY A 204 11.78 18.60 -12.44
N LYS A 205 11.99 18.14 -11.20
CA LYS A 205 13.14 17.31 -10.80
C LYS A 205 12.68 15.94 -10.34
N THR A 206 13.63 15.01 -10.22
CA THR A 206 13.40 13.67 -9.70
C THR A 206 13.68 13.54 -8.20
N THR A 207 14.26 14.57 -7.59
CA THR A 207 14.62 14.68 -6.15
C THR A 207 14.30 16.09 -5.63
N GLY A 208 14.60 16.37 -4.36
CA GLY A 208 14.53 17.73 -3.79
C GLY A 208 13.28 18.03 -2.94
N GLY A 209 12.47 17.01 -2.66
CA GLY A 209 11.36 17.07 -1.70
C GLY A 209 11.60 16.10 -0.55
N ASP A 210 11.00 14.91 -0.62
CA ASP A 210 11.21 13.86 0.38
C ASP A 210 12.64 13.36 0.41
N PHE A 211 13.25 13.18 -0.76
CA PHE A 211 14.55 12.53 -0.91
C PHE A 211 15.54 13.45 -1.62
N THR A 212 16.78 13.46 -1.13
CA THR A 212 17.90 14.21 -1.71
C THR A 212 18.68 13.33 -2.68
N ASN A 213 18.86 12.04 -2.36
CA ASN A 213 19.75 11.13 -3.10
C ASN A 213 18.99 10.05 -3.87
N ILE A 214 17.77 9.70 -3.46
CA ILE A 214 16.95 8.68 -4.11
C ILE A 214 15.97 9.35 -5.10
N PRO A 215 16.14 9.17 -6.42
CA PRO A 215 15.25 9.77 -7.41
C PRO A 215 13.94 8.98 -7.57
N VAL A 216 12.91 9.63 -8.10
CA VAL A 216 11.79 8.91 -8.72
C VAL A 216 12.25 8.22 -10.01
N CYS A 217 11.58 7.12 -10.37
CA CYS A 217 11.92 6.34 -11.56
C CYS A 217 11.59 7.13 -12.84
N THR A 218 12.46 7.03 -13.83
CA THR A 218 12.34 7.76 -15.11
C THR A 218 12.44 6.87 -16.34
N ARG A 219 12.88 5.63 -16.17
CA ARG A 219 13.04 4.66 -17.27
C ARG A 219 12.79 3.24 -16.77
N GLN A 220 12.59 2.33 -17.73
CA GLN A 220 12.44 0.90 -17.46
C GLN A 220 13.67 0.33 -16.75
N ALA A 221 13.41 -0.66 -15.89
CA ALA A 221 14.42 -1.40 -15.13
C ALA A 221 15.39 -0.53 -14.30
N GLN A 222 15.03 0.73 -14.00
CA GLN A 222 15.84 1.56 -13.12
C GLN A 222 15.72 1.05 -11.68
N SER A 223 16.80 0.53 -11.11
CA SER A 223 16.89 0.21 -9.68
C SER A 223 17.25 1.45 -8.85
N GLY A 224 17.03 1.37 -7.54
CA GLY A 224 17.36 2.45 -6.60
C GLY A 224 16.48 3.70 -6.74
N CYS A 225 15.27 3.56 -7.27
CA CYS A 225 14.35 4.68 -7.50
C CYS A 225 12.93 4.42 -6.97
N VAL A 226 12.14 5.49 -6.91
CA VAL A 226 10.77 5.48 -6.38
C VAL A 226 9.74 5.55 -7.51
N VAL A 227 8.80 4.61 -7.52
CA VAL A 227 7.53 4.71 -8.24
C VAL A 227 6.51 5.31 -7.28
N ALA A 228 5.96 6.47 -7.63
CA ALA A 228 4.96 7.16 -6.83
C ALA A 228 3.92 7.82 -7.71
N TYR A 229 2.66 7.71 -7.31
CA TYR A 229 1.52 8.36 -7.93
C TYR A 229 0.29 8.27 -7.02
N SER A 230 -0.75 9.02 -7.38
CA SER A 230 -2.12 8.90 -6.87
C SER A 230 -3.06 8.95 -8.07
N THR A 231 -4.13 8.15 -8.04
CA THR A 231 -4.95 7.88 -9.22
C THR A 231 -6.24 8.70 -9.22
N ASP A 232 -6.59 9.27 -10.38
CA ASP A 232 -7.87 9.95 -10.61
C ASP A 232 -8.54 9.51 -11.91
N LEU A 233 -9.83 9.82 -12.06
CA LEU A 233 -10.62 9.56 -13.27
C LEU A 233 -11.26 10.81 -13.86
N ILE A 234 -11.79 11.70 -13.02
CA ILE A 234 -12.56 12.87 -13.48
C ILE A 234 -11.90 14.19 -13.12
N GLY A 235 -10.77 14.15 -12.41
CA GLY A 235 -9.97 15.34 -12.13
C GLY A 235 -10.50 16.22 -11.00
N LEU A 236 -11.31 15.70 -10.07
CA LEU A 236 -11.83 16.48 -8.94
C LEU A 236 -10.70 16.97 -8.01
N PRO A 237 -10.94 18.05 -7.23
CA PRO A 237 -10.02 18.45 -6.17
C PRO A 237 -9.82 17.34 -5.13
N SER A 238 -8.56 17.15 -4.72
CA SER A 238 -8.12 16.05 -3.87
C SER A 238 -7.05 16.49 -2.88
N LEU A 239 -6.91 15.75 -1.78
CA LEU A 239 -5.74 15.87 -0.89
C LEU A 239 -4.50 15.21 -1.52
N PHE A 240 -4.68 14.43 -2.58
CA PHE A 240 -3.62 13.72 -3.27
C PHE A 240 -3.30 14.35 -4.63
N GLY A 241 -2.03 14.34 -4.99
CA GLY A 241 -1.55 14.88 -6.26
C GLY A 241 -1.30 16.39 -6.27
N ASN A 242 -1.71 17.15 -5.26
CA ASN A 242 -1.42 18.59 -5.19
C ASN A 242 -0.71 18.94 -3.87
N SER A 243 0.53 19.42 -3.98
CA SER A 243 1.39 19.72 -2.84
C SER A 243 0.88 20.89 -1.98
N ALA A 244 0.08 21.80 -2.55
CA ALA A 244 -0.51 22.93 -1.84
C ALA A 244 -1.76 22.54 -1.03
N LEU A 245 -2.41 21.44 -1.37
CA LEU A 245 -3.61 20.94 -0.70
C LEU A 245 -3.33 19.77 0.26
N ASP A 246 -2.09 19.29 0.30
CA ASP A 246 -1.68 18.21 1.20
C ASP A 246 -1.78 18.61 2.68
N GLN A 247 -2.77 18.05 3.37
CA GLN A 247 -2.98 18.23 4.81
C GLN A 247 -2.44 17.06 5.66
N LEU A 248 -2.01 15.96 5.03
CA LEU A 248 -1.65 14.71 5.72
C LEU A 248 -0.15 14.62 6.00
N SER A 249 0.68 15.23 5.15
CA SER A 249 2.14 15.23 5.29
C SER A 249 2.64 16.03 6.50
N GLY A 250 1.97 17.14 6.83
CA GLY A 250 2.37 18.03 7.92
C GLY A 250 2.45 17.35 9.31
N PRO A 251 1.38 16.67 9.77
CA PRO A 251 1.40 15.91 11.03
C PRO A 251 2.48 14.81 11.08
N MET A 252 2.88 14.28 9.93
CA MET A 252 3.95 13.27 9.80
C MET A 252 5.37 13.89 9.81
N GLY A 253 5.48 15.21 9.77
CA GLY A 253 6.75 15.92 9.62
C GLY A 253 7.39 15.72 8.24
N LEU A 254 6.59 15.43 7.23
CA LEU A 254 7.03 15.24 5.85
C LEU A 254 7.03 16.57 5.09
N PRO A 255 7.88 16.74 4.07
CA PRO A 255 7.82 17.89 3.16
C PRO A 255 6.43 18.02 2.50
N PHE A 256 5.92 19.24 2.42
CA PHE A 256 4.67 19.61 1.74
C PHE A 256 4.67 21.10 1.38
N GLY A 257 3.65 21.55 0.63
CA GLY A 257 3.42 22.95 0.32
C GLY A 257 3.76 23.36 -1.13
N PRO A 258 3.38 24.59 -1.52
CA PRO A 258 3.32 25.02 -2.93
C PRO A 258 4.66 25.17 -3.64
N ARG A 259 5.79 25.11 -2.90
CA ARG A 259 7.14 25.14 -3.49
C ARG A 259 7.62 23.77 -3.97
N LEU A 260 6.89 22.72 -3.62
CA LEU A 260 7.17 21.34 -3.98
C LEU A 260 6.16 20.85 -5.01
N GLN A 261 6.45 19.70 -5.59
CA GLN A 261 5.59 19.03 -6.55
C GLN A 261 5.35 17.59 -6.11
N VAL A 262 4.11 17.11 -6.19
CA VAL A 262 3.83 15.69 -6.01
C VAL A 262 4.42 14.91 -7.20
N ALA A 263 5.13 13.84 -6.91
CA ALA A 263 5.67 12.93 -7.90
C ALA A 263 4.54 12.14 -8.56
N CYS A 264 4.62 12.01 -9.88
CA CYS A 264 3.82 11.05 -10.63
C CYS A 264 4.74 10.26 -11.56
N THR A 265 4.76 8.95 -11.36
CA THR A 265 5.51 7.98 -12.15
C THR A 265 4.50 7.12 -12.89
N ASP A 266 4.56 7.10 -14.21
CA ASP A 266 3.65 6.30 -15.02
C ASP A 266 4.07 4.82 -14.98
N PRO A 267 3.30 3.93 -14.32
CA PRO A 267 3.68 2.53 -14.18
C PRO A 267 3.74 1.80 -15.53
N SER A 268 2.93 2.19 -16.52
CA SER A 268 2.96 1.58 -17.85
C SER A 268 4.28 1.87 -18.56
N THR A 269 4.76 3.11 -18.44
CA THR A 269 6.05 3.55 -19.00
C THR A 269 7.23 2.88 -18.30
N ILE A 270 7.23 2.80 -16.96
CA ILE A 270 8.31 2.15 -16.20
C ILE A 270 8.31 0.63 -16.38
N ALA A 271 7.14 0.02 -16.51
CA ALA A 271 7.01 -1.40 -16.85
C ALA A 271 7.36 -1.67 -18.33
N GLY A 272 7.24 -0.69 -19.22
CA GLY A 272 7.36 -0.91 -20.66
C GLY A 272 6.19 -1.71 -21.25
N ASP A 273 5.04 -1.66 -20.59
CA ASP A 273 3.81 -2.35 -20.98
C ASP A 273 2.65 -1.36 -20.90
N HIS A 274 2.11 -1.01 -22.06
CA HIS A 274 0.99 -0.07 -22.21
C HIS A 274 -0.34 -0.78 -22.49
N THR A 275 -0.39 -2.11 -22.31
CA THR A 275 -1.64 -2.83 -22.45
C THR A 275 -2.64 -2.38 -21.39
N PRO A 276 -3.95 -2.32 -21.72
CA PRO A 276 -4.95 -1.99 -20.72
C PRO A 276 -4.97 -3.03 -19.58
N VAL A 277 -4.99 -2.54 -18.34
CA VAL A 277 -4.93 -3.36 -17.13
C VAL A 277 -6.28 -3.46 -16.44
N GLY A 278 -6.53 -4.58 -15.76
CA GLY A 278 -7.67 -4.73 -14.86
C GLY A 278 -7.34 -4.42 -13.41
N VAL A 279 -8.34 -4.54 -12.54
CA VAL A 279 -8.12 -4.56 -11.09
C VAL A 279 -7.83 -5.99 -10.69
N THR A 280 -6.68 -6.23 -10.05
CA THR A 280 -6.27 -7.56 -9.62
C THR A 280 -6.34 -7.67 -8.10
N MET A 281 -7.01 -8.71 -7.61
CA MET A 281 -7.23 -8.92 -6.18
C MET A 281 -7.38 -10.42 -5.85
N PRO A 282 -7.24 -10.82 -4.58
CA PRO A 282 -7.57 -12.17 -4.15
C PRO A 282 -9.04 -12.50 -4.44
N SER A 283 -9.31 -13.75 -4.83
CA SER A 283 -10.68 -14.26 -4.99
C SER A 283 -11.40 -14.43 -3.65
N ALA A 284 -10.63 -14.58 -2.56
CA ALA A 284 -11.16 -14.56 -1.21
C ALA A 284 -11.66 -13.15 -0.86
N PRO A 285 -12.83 -13.03 -0.20
CA PRO A 285 -13.40 -11.72 0.11
C PRO A 285 -12.53 -10.95 1.11
N PHE A 286 -12.56 -9.63 1.00
CA PHE A 286 -12.02 -8.74 2.03
C PHE A 286 -12.87 -8.85 3.31
N ALA A 287 -12.26 -8.83 4.49
CA ALA A 287 -12.99 -8.89 5.76
C ALA A 287 -14.02 -7.75 5.89
N PHE A 288 -15.21 -8.06 6.40
CA PHE A 288 -16.26 -7.07 6.54
C PHE A 288 -15.86 -5.95 7.50
N GLY A 289 -15.97 -4.70 7.02
CA GLY A 289 -15.60 -3.50 7.76
C GLY A 289 -15.80 -2.23 6.91
N ILE A 290 -15.30 -1.10 7.39
CA ILE A 290 -15.44 0.20 6.71
C ILE A 290 -14.78 0.15 5.33
N ILE A 291 -13.60 -0.47 5.20
CA ILE A 291 -12.91 -0.59 3.92
C ILE A 291 -13.67 -1.45 2.92
N SER A 292 -14.25 -2.59 3.33
CA SER A 292 -15.05 -3.41 2.40
C SER A 292 -16.29 -2.66 1.91
N ILE A 293 -16.93 -1.86 2.78
CA ILE A 293 -18.08 -1.02 2.40
C ILE A 293 -17.64 0.07 1.42
N LEU A 294 -16.51 0.73 1.67
CA LEU A 294 -15.96 1.74 0.76
C LEU A 294 -15.57 1.11 -0.59
N MET A 295 -14.98 -0.09 -0.61
CA MET A 295 -14.70 -0.81 -1.85
C MET A 295 -15.98 -1.13 -2.62
N GLN A 296 -17.06 -1.51 -1.93
CA GLN A 296 -18.35 -1.77 -2.56
C GLN A 296 -18.90 -0.51 -3.23
N TYR A 297 -18.84 0.63 -2.54
CA TYR A 297 -19.25 1.91 -3.09
C TYR A 297 -18.37 2.37 -4.26
N THR A 298 -17.04 2.27 -4.10
CA THR A 298 -16.08 2.89 -5.03
C THR A 298 -15.78 2.05 -6.25
N THR A 299 -15.73 0.72 -6.16
CA THR A 299 -15.14 -0.10 -7.22
C THR A 299 -16.02 -1.30 -7.60
N PHE A 300 -16.75 -1.85 -6.64
CA PHE A 300 -17.48 -3.11 -6.79
C PHE A 300 -18.89 -2.99 -6.20
N PRO A 301 -19.85 -2.36 -6.90
CA PRO A 301 -21.24 -2.25 -6.40
C PRO A 301 -21.90 -3.62 -6.15
N GLU A 302 -21.49 -4.59 -6.97
CA GLU A 302 -21.84 -6.00 -6.89
C GLU A 302 -20.84 -6.75 -6.00
N PRO A 303 -21.11 -8.00 -5.59
CA PRO A 303 -20.14 -8.80 -4.86
C PRO A 303 -18.75 -8.80 -5.53
N LEU A 304 -17.70 -8.79 -4.70
CA LEU A 304 -16.32 -8.75 -5.17
C LEU A 304 -16.09 -9.83 -6.25
N PRO A 305 -15.50 -9.46 -7.41
CA PRO A 305 -15.19 -10.42 -8.45
C PRO A 305 -14.34 -11.57 -7.90
N THR A 306 -14.77 -12.80 -8.17
CA THR A 306 -14.14 -14.01 -7.66
C THR A 306 -14.05 -15.08 -8.75
N SER A 307 -13.16 -16.04 -8.57
CA SER A 307 -12.94 -17.18 -9.45
C SER A 307 -12.43 -18.38 -8.66
N ALA A 308 -12.24 -19.51 -9.34
CA ALA A 308 -11.63 -20.70 -8.74
C ALA A 308 -10.12 -20.53 -8.45
N SER A 309 -9.49 -19.52 -9.06
CA SER A 309 -8.09 -19.21 -8.79
C SER A 309 -7.91 -18.45 -7.48
N THR A 310 -6.70 -18.44 -6.92
CA THR A 310 -6.37 -17.62 -5.75
C THR A 310 -6.56 -16.13 -6.03
N TRP A 311 -6.25 -15.69 -7.25
CA TRP A 311 -6.44 -14.30 -7.70
C TRP A 311 -7.41 -14.18 -8.86
N THR A 312 -8.05 -13.03 -8.93
CA THR A 312 -8.96 -12.66 -9.99
C THR A 312 -8.60 -11.27 -10.53
N THR A 313 -8.54 -11.16 -11.86
CA THR A 313 -8.49 -9.86 -12.55
C THR A 313 -9.87 -9.53 -13.10
N THR A 314 -10.35 -8.31 -12.86
CA THR A 314 -11.68 -7.89 -13.31
C THR A 314 -11.82 -7.88 -14.83
N GLN A 315 -13.06 -7.81 -15.33
CA GLN A 315 -13.31 -7.58 -16.76
C GLN A 315 -13.00 -6.16 -17.21
N GLY A 316 -13.11 -5.21 -16.28
CA GLY A 316 -12.81 -3.80 -16.52
C GLY A 316 -11.39 -3.61 -17.01
N ARG A 317 -11.17 -2.59 -17.84
CA ARG A 317 -9.84 -2.25 -18.34
C ARG A 317 -9.62 -0.76 -18.25
N VAL A 318 -8.46 -0.39 -17.72
CA VAL A 318 -8.01 0.99 -17.62
C VAL A 318 -6.64 1.10 -18.28
N ILE A 319 -6.42 2.23 -18.94
CA ILE A 319 -5.07 2.73 -19.24
C ILE A 319 -4.84 3.94 -18.34
N ALA A 320 -3.61 4.22 -17.95
CA ALA A 320 -3.36 5.36 -17.10
C ALA A 320 -2.07 6.08 -17.50
N LYS A 321 -2.07 7.40 -17.33
CA LYS A 321 -0.91 8.24 -17.65
C LYS A 321 -0.80 9.38 -16.66
N CYS A 322 0.42 9.74 -16.30
CA CYS A 322 0.63 10.92 -15.48
C CYS A 322 0.19 12.20 -16.20
N THR A 323 -0.61 13.00 -15.53
CA THR A 323 -1.05 14.32 -16.00
C THR A 323 -0.70 15.38 -14.96
N ASN A 324 -0.62 16.64 -15.42
CA ASN A 324 -0.50 17.80 -14.55
C ASN A 324 -1.57 18.80 -14.96
N VAL A 325 -2.66 18.86 -14.19
CA VAL A 325 -3.81 19.74 -14.46
C VAL A 325 -4.12 20.52 -13.19
N ASN A 326 -4.13 21.85 -13.28
CA ASN A 326 -4.42 22.74 -12.14
C ASN A 326 -3.53 22.47 -10.89
N GLY A 327 -2.27 22.08 -11.10
CA GLY A 327 -1.32 21.75 -10.03
C GLY A 327 -1.50 20.34 -9.43
N PHE A 328 -2.44 19.55 -9.95
CA PHE A 328 -2.57 18.13 -9.61
C PHE A 328 -1.70 17.28 -10.52
N HIS A 329 -0.63 16.72 -9.97
CA HIS A 329 0.23 15.72 -10.58
C HIS A 329 -0.24 14.32 -10.17
N ARG A 330 -1.07 13.71 -11.02
CA ARG A 330 -1.75 12.43 -10.74
C ARG A 330 -1.66 11.47 -11.90
N LEU A 331 -1.84 10.19 -11.60
CA LEU A 331 -1.99 9.13 -12.59
C LEU A 331 -3.46 9.13 -13.02
N HIS A 332 -3.74 9.79 -14.13
CA HIS A 332 -5.10 9.86 -14.66
C HIS A 332 -5.42 8.54 -15.37
N ALA A 333 -6.41 7.82 -14.86
CA ALA A 333 -6.92 6.60 -15.44
C ALA A 333 -8.01 6.92 -16.48
N THR A 334 -8.04 6.12 -17.55
CA THR A 334 -9.07 6.17 -18.59
C THR A 334 -9.64 4.78 -18.74
N ILE A 335 -10.95 4.66 -18.51
CA ILE A 335 -11.68 3.39 -18.60
C ILE A 335 -11.87 3.05 -20.08
N VAL A 336 -11.23 1.98 -20.55
CA VAL A 336 -11.35 1.49 -21.94
C VAL A 336 -12.30 0.29 -22.06
N ARG A 337 -12.53 -0.45 -20.97
CA ARG A 337 -13.64 -1.39 -20.82
C ARG A 337 -14.30 -1.14 -19.48
N ARG A 338 -15.64 -1.09 -19.48
CA ARG A 338 -16.46 -0.69 -18.33
C ARG A 338 -15.95 -1.36 -17.03
N GLN A 339 -15.47 -0.51 -16.14
CA GLN A 339 -15.13 -0.81 -14.76
C GLN A 339 -15.93 0.21 -13.96
N GLN A 340 -16.75 -0.23 -13.01
CA GLN A 340 -17.36 0.74 -12.11
C GLN A 340 -16.26 1.33 -11.25
N VAL A 341 -16.19 2.65 -11.24
CA VAL A 341 -15.36 3.42 -10.33
C VAL A 341 -16.10 4.68 -9.94
N ASN A 342 -16.32 4.87 -8.64
CA ASN A 342 -16.79 6.10 -8.04
C ASN A 342 -15.62 6.73 -7.27
N GLU A 343 -15.41 8.03 -7.46
CA GLU A 343 -14.45 8.79 -6.67
C GLU A 343 -15.04 9.15 -5.30
N VAL A 344 -14.20 9.09 -4.27
CA VAL A 344 -14.53 9.60 -2.94
C VAL A 344 -14.12 11.07 -2.90
N PRO A 345 -15.00 12.01 -2.47
CA PRO A 345 -14.64 13.41 -2.34
C PRO A 345 -13.32 13.58 -1.56
N LEU A 346 -12.41 14.40 -2.09
CA LEU A 346 -11.06 14.66 -1.56
C LEU A 346 -10.05 13.49 -1.61
N PHE A 347 -10.47 12.29 -2.02
CA PHE A 347 -9.65 11.09 -2.09
C PHE A 347 -9.58 10.49 -3.51
N ASP A 348 -10.32 11.01 -4.49
CA ASP A 348 -10.38 10.47 -5.85
C ASP A 348 -10.64 8.95 -5.85
N THR A 349 -9.86 8.21 -6.65
CA THR A 349 -9.89 6.74 -6.73
C THR A 349 -8.89 6.06 -5.80
N HIS A 350 -8.54 6.67 -4.66
CA HIS A 350 -7.45 6.23 -3.75
C HIS A 350 -7.34 4.72 -3.50
N LEU A 351 -8.47 4.03 -3.39
CA LEU A 351 -8.51 2.59 -3.12
C LEU A 351 -8.04 1.73 -4.30
N LEU A 352 -7.92 2.31 -5.50
CA LEU A 352 -7.44 1.67 -6.72
C LEU A 352 -5.95 1.83 -6.97
N ASP A 353 -5.26 2.74 -6.27
CA ASP A 353 -3.85 3.09 -6.54
C ASP A 353 -2.93 1.87 -6.68
N MET A 354 -3.13 0.85 -5.85
CA MET A 354 -2.34 -0.39 -5.91
C MET A 354 -2.93 -1.44 -6.85
N ASN A 355 -4.25 -1.65 -6.79
CA ASN A 355 -4.87 -2.84 -7.37
C ASN A 355 -5.20 -2.69 -8.86
N ALA A 356 -5.40 -1.46 -9.35
CA ALA A 356 -5.50 -1.18 -10.78
C ALA A 356 -4.10 -1.26 -11.41
N GLY A 357 -3.81 -2.35 -12.13
CA GLY A 357 -2.47 -2.59 -12.66
C GLY A 357 -1.45 -3.14 -11.65
N LEU A 358 -1.90 -3.87 -10.63
CA LEU A 358 -1.00 -4.52 -9.65
C LEU A 358 0.09 -5.37 -10.34
N ASP A 359 -0.24 -6.04 -11.44
CA ASP A 359 0.73 -6.84 -12.21
C ASP A 359 1.80 -6.00 -12.90
N LEU A 360 1.51 -4.74 -13.26
CA LEU A 360 2.55 -3.81 -13.73
C LEU A 360 3.51 -3.48 -12.60
N LEU A 361 3.03 -3.27 -11.38
CA LEU A 361 3.88 -3.00 -10.23
C LEU A 361 4.79 -4.19 -9.88
N VAL A 362 4.27 -5.41 -9.98
CA VAL A 362 5.06 -6.64 -9.80
C VAL A 362 6.10 -6.79 -10.93
N SER A 363 5.74 -6.47 -12.17
CA SER A 363 6.66 -6.44 -13.31
C SER A 363 7.77 -5.40 -13.13
N ILE A 364 7.45 -4.22 -12.62
CA ILE A 364 8.46 -3.20 -12.27
C ILE A 364 9.41 -3.74 -11.21
N ALA A 365 8.89 -4.32 -10.12
CA ALA A 365 9.70 -4.92 -9.07
C ALA A 365 10.63 -6.00 -9.63
N HIS A 366 10.13 -6.88 -10.50
CA HIS A 366 10.92 -7.90 -11.18
C HIS A 366 12.09 -7.31 -11.97
N LYS A 367 11.82 -6.34 -12.86
CA LYS A 367 12.85 -5.68 -13.67
C LYS A 367 13.89 -4.92 -12.84
N GLN A 368 13.45 -4.33 -11.72
CA GLN A 368 14.36 -3.67 -10.77
C GLN A 368 15.29 -4.68 -10.08
N ILE A 369 14.79 -5.88 -9.75
CA ILE A 369 15.60 -6.96 -9.16
C ILE A 369 16.65 -7.43 -10.17
N GLU A 370 16.26 -7.67 -11.42
CA GLU A 370 17.19 -8.07 -12.49
C GLU A 370 18.31 -7.03 -12.67
N SER A 371 17.96 -5.75 -12.75
CA SER A 371 18.95 -4.67 -12.90
C SER A 371 19.77 -4.41 -11.63
N TYR A 372 19.32 -4.82 -10.45
CA TYR A 372 20.05 -4.65 -9.20
C TYR A 372 21.13 -5.73 -9.01
N GLY A 373 20.87 -6.94 -9.51
CA GLY A 373 21.80 -8.07 -9.44
C GLY A 373 22.82 -8.12 -10.59
N ALA A 374 22.61 -7.35 -11.65
CA ALA A 374 23.54 -7.16 -12.77
C ALA A 374 24.61 -6.12 -12.44
#